data_AF-A0A2K3LSZ6-F1
#
_entry.id   AF-A0A2K3LSZ6-F1
#
_cell.length_a   1.000
_cell.length_b   1.000
_cell.length_c   1.000
_cell.angle_alpha   90.00
_cell.angle_beta   90.00
_cell.angle_gamma   90.00
#
_symmetry.space_group_name_H-M   'P 1'
#
loop_
_entity.id
_entity.type
_entity.pdbx_description
1 polymer ?
#
loop_
_entity_poly.entity_id
_entity_poly.type
_entity_poly.pdbx_seq_one_letter_code
_entity_poly.pdbx_strand_id
1 'polypeptide(L)'
;SSYVGVVEALSLALIKLRKSLIITDELLYSIAREVLPLMRLDLQLCTNYSYNGILCLLSNCQGIKYLDLQGAYFLEDEHVVELSSLLRDLEFINLSWCAKLTKSALFTLTKNCPSLSEIKMESIGSKSVHNSDSFVEFGVRPQLKSLYLGLNSWLSNESIIMFASVFPNLQLLDLWSFKPLNDISEGICEVLRKCSKIRHLKLNGCSRVNLLGLNFVVPNLEVLNLSDFLVEVVDGTFKDISLPAIRMESRTATVYSEIVRSAVPLLLLLWLGFVVFLCSCGSV
;
A
#
# COMPACT_ATOMS: atom_id res chain seq x y z
N SER A 1 -40.35 -4.13 -6.00
CA SER A 1 -40.21 -3.30 -7.22
C SER A 1 -38.86 -2.57 -7.28
N SER A 2 -38.31 -2.06 -6.17
CA SER A 2 -37.00 -1.36 -6.17
C SER A 2 -35.75 -2.27 -6.26
N TYR A 3 -35.86 -3.57 -5.94
CA TYR A 3 -34.73 -4.51 -6.00
C TYR A 3 -34.43 -5.03 -7.42
N VAL A 4 -35.43 -5.04 -8.31
CA VAL A 4 -35.28 -5.57 -9.68
C VAL A 4 -34.35 -4.67 -10.52
N GLY A 5 -34.39 -3.35 -10.30
CA GLY A 5 -33.53 -2.40 -11.02
C GLY A 5 -32.05 -2.42 -10.62
N VAL A 6 -31.69 -3.01 -9.46
CA VAL A 6 -30.29 -3.19 -9.05
C VAL A 6 -29.70 -4.45 -9.68
N VAL A 7 -30.53 -5.46 -9.92
CA VAL A 7 -30.15 -6.75 -10.52
C VAL A 7 -30.02 -6.65 -12.04
N GLU A 8 -30.83 -5.83 -12.71
CA GLU A 8 -30.75 -5.62 -14.17
C GLU A 8 -29.46 -4.91 -14.65
N ALA A 9 -28.67 -4.33 -13.73
CA ALA A 9 -27.35 -3.76 -14.04
C ALA A 9 -26.20 -4.80 -14.06
N LEU A 10 -26.47 -6.06 -13.73
CA LEU A 10 -25.48 -7.14 -13.54
C LEU A 10 -25.02 -7.83 -14.84
N SER A 11 -25.02 -7.13 -15.98
CA SER A 11 -24.63 -7.77 -17.26
C SER A 11 -23.12 -7.90 -17.47
N LEU A 12 -22.23 -7.37 -16.62
CA LEU A 12 -20.79 -7.55 -16.75
C LEU A 12 -20.06 -7.46 -15.39
N ALA A 13 -19.70 -8.62 -14.80
CA ALA A 13 -18.51 -8.88 -13.96
C ALA A 13 -18.09 -7.93 -12.80
N LEU A 14 -18.85 -6.88 -12.48
CA LEU A 14 -18.45 -5.77 -11.61
C LEU A 14 -19.61 -5.34 -10.71
N ILE A 15 -19.60 -5.72 -9.43
CA ILE A 15 -20.52 -5.15 -8.43
C ILE A 15 -19.77 -4.01 -7.73
N LYS A 16 -20.10 -2.79 -8.13
CA LYS A 16 -19.57 -1.56 -7.55
C LYS A 16 -20.67 -0.83 -6.80
N LEU A 17 -20.83 -1.15 -5.52
CA LEU A 17 -21.82 -0.54 -4.64
C LEU A 17 -21.11 0.50 -3.78
N ARG A 18 -20.78 1.67 -4.35
CA ARG A 18 -20.01 2.69 -3.63
C ARG A 18 -20.88 3.62 -2.81
N LYS A 19 -20.36 3.98 -1.62
CA LYS A 19 -20.75 5.09 -0.73
C LYS A 19 -22.26 5.22 -0.44
N SER A 20 -22.63 4.99 0.82
CA SER A 20 -23.95 5.33 1.39
C SER A 20 -25.13 4.44 0.96
N LEU A 21 -24.88 3.23 0.45
CA LEU A 21 -25.93 2.22 0.29
C LEU A 21 -25.94 1.31 1.52
N ILE A 22 -27.13 1.14 2.11
CA ILE A 22 -27.39 0.12 3.11
C ILE A 22 -27.34 -1.22 2.38
N ILE A 23 -26.26 -1.97 2.55
CA ILE A 23 -26.12 -3.34 2.03
C ILE A 23 -26.61 -4.28 3.11
N THR A 24 -27.40 -5.28 2.76
CA THR A 24 -27.87 -6.30 3.71
C THR A 24 -27.32 -7.66 3.33
N ASP A 25 -27.23 -8.56 4.31
CA ASP A 25 -26.87 -9.96 4.03
C ASP A 25 -27.87 -10.60 3.06
N GLU A 26 -29.15 -10.26 3.14
CA GLU A 26 -30.18 -10.72 2.18
C GLU A 26 -29.86 -10.36 0.72
N LEU A 27 -29.30 -9.17 0.49
CA LEU A 27 -28.83 -8.77 -0.83
C LEU A 27 -27.62 -9.62 -1.25
N LEU A 28 -26.66 -9.84 -0.36
CA LEU A 28 -25.47 -10.65 -0.64
C LEU A 28 -25.83 -12.12 -0.91
N TYR A 29 -26.78 -12.68 -0.15
CA TYR A 29 -27.34 -14.02 -0.37
C TYR A 29 -28.06 -14.11 -1.72
N SER A 30 -28.83 -13.08 -2.08
CA SER A 30 -29.52 -13.04 -3.38
C SER A 30 -28.51 -13.04 -4.52
N ILE A 31 -27.44 -12.25 -4.43
CA ILE A 31 -26.35 -12.24 -5.43
C ILE A 31 -25.65 -13.60 -5.49
N ALA A 32 -25.35 -14.21 -4.34
CA ALA A 32 -24.68 -15.50 -4.26
C ALA A 32 -25.46 -16.61 -4.98
N ARG A 33 -26.79 -16.54 -4.97
CA ARG A 33 -27.68 -17.52 -5.62
C ARG A 33 -27.70 -17.44 -7.14
N GLU A 34 -27.38 -16.30 -7.72
CA GLU A 34 -27.42 -16.08 -9.18
C GLU A 34 -26.18 -16.65 -9.91
N VAL A 35 -25.24 -17.27 -9.20
CA VAL A 35 -24.01 -17.92 -9.73
C VAL A 35 -23.30 -17.05 -10.77
N LEU A 36 -23.05 -15.80 -10.39
CA LEU A 36 -22.43 -14.82 -11.29
C LEU A 36 -20.89 -15.01 -11.31
N PRO A 37 -20.23 -14.84 -12.47
CA PRO A 37 -18.77 -14.83 -12.57
C PRO A 37 -18.21 -13.50 -12.05
N LEU A 38 -18.44 -13.22 -10.78
CA LEU A 38 -18.07 -11.95 -10.15
C LEU A 38 -16.54 -11.87 -10.01
N MET A 39 -15.94 -10.87 -10.65
CA MET A 39 -14.49 -10.64 -10.54
C MET A 39 -14.14 -9.50 -9.58
N ARG A 40 -15.11 -8.63 -9.27
CA ARG A 40 -14.90 -7.44 -8.44
C ARG A 40 -16.07 -7.19 -7.51
N LEU A 41 -15.75 -7.11 -6.22
CA LEU A 41 -16.65 -6.67 -5.15
C LEU A 41 -16.07 -5.42 -4.48
N ASP A 42 -16.78 -4.30 -4.58
CA ASP A 42 -16.40 -3.01 -3.98
C ASP A 42 -17.51 -2.58 -3.01
N LEU A 43 -17.27 -2.78 -1.71
CA LEU A 43 -18.15 -2.46 -0.57
C LEU A 43 -17.49 -1.44 0.37
N GLN A 44 -16.60 -0.61 -0.18
CA GLN A 44 -15.87 0.42 0.55
C GLN A 44 -16.84 1.31 1.34
N LEU A 45 -16.68 1.35 2.67
CA LEU A 45 -17.47 2.16 3.61
C LEU A 45 -18.98 1.88 3.56
N CYS A 46 -19.40 0.74 3.02
CA CYS A 46 -20.77 0.25 3.16
C CYS A 46 -21.03 -0.22 4.60
N THR A 47 -22.29 -0.20 5.00
CA THR A 47 -22.73 -0.64 6.33
C THR A 47 -23.89 -1.64 6.22
N ASN A 48 -24.22 -2.29 7.34
CA ASN A 48 -25.39 -3.16 7.53
C ASN A 48 -25.30 -4.57 6.90
N TYR A 49 -24.12 -4.96 6.42
CA TYR A 49 -23.79 -6.35 6.07
C TYR A 49 -22.88 -6.96 7.15
N SER A 50 -22.81 -8.27 7.20
CA SER A 50 -22.03 -9.03 8.18
C SER A 50 -21.01 -9.95 7.51
N TYR A 51 -20.21 -10.59 8.36
CA TYR A 51 -19.30 -11.65 7.94
C TYR A 51 -20.02 -12.78 7.19
N ASN A 52 -21.20 -13.20 7.65
CA ASN A 52 -21.94 -14.31 7.04
C ASN A 52 -22.39 -13.99 5.61
N GLY A 53 -22.84 -12.76 5.36
CA GLY A 53 -23.20 -12.30 4.02
C GLY A 53 -22.02 -12.37 3.06
N ILE A 54 -20.86 -11.89 3.49
CA ILE A 54 -19.62 -11.93 2.70
C ILE A 54 -19.16 -13.37 2.48
N LEU A 55 -19.10 -14.19 3.53
CA LEU A 55 -18.69 -15.57 3.44
C LEU A 55 -19.56 -16.34 2.45
N CYS A 56 -20.88 -16.17 2.53
CA CYS A 56 -21.83 -16.81 1.60
C CYS A 56 -21.57 -16.39 0.15
N LEU A 57 -21.38 -15.09 -0.09
CA LEU A 57 -21.09 -14.58 -1.43
C LEU A 57 -19.75 -15.11 -1.97
N LEU A 58 -18.66 -15.00 -1.20
CA LEU A 58 -17.33 -15.42 -1.64
C LEU A 58 -17.22 -16.95 -1.80
N SER A 59 -18.01 -17.72 -1.05
CA SER A 59 -18.08 -19.18 -1.21
C SER A 59 -18.66 -19.61 -2.57
N ASN A 60 -19.58 -18.82 -3.12
CA ASN A 60 -20.21 -19.07 -4.42
C ASN A 60 -19.50 -18.36 -5.58
N CYS A 61 -18.79 -17.26 -5.30
CA CYS A 61 -18.08 -16.44 -6.29
C CYS A 61 -16.56 -16.47 -6.09
N GLN A 62 -15.92 -17.61 -6.37
CA GLN A 62 -14.49 -17.81 -6.10
C GLN A 62 -13.54 -17.17 -7.13
N GLY A 63 -14.07 -16.68 -8.26
CA GLY A 63 -13.31 -15.98 -9.31
C GLY A 63 -13.00 -14.50 -9.03
N ILE A 64 -13.13 -14.07 -7.76
CA ILE A 64 -12.92 -12.69 -7.36
C ILE A 64 -11.43 -12.33 -7.42
N LYS A 65 -11.14 -11.26 -8.16
CA LYS A 65 -9.81 -10.68 -8.33
C LYS A 65 -9.63 -9.39 -7.53
N TYR A 66 -10.72 -8.67 -7.27
CA TYR A 66 -10.72 -7.40 -6.54
C TYR A 66 -11.74 -7.43 -5.41
N LEU A 67 -11.28 -7.23 -4.18
CA LEU A 67 -12.13 -7.17 -3.00
C LEU A 67 -11.83 -5.91 -2.16
N ASP A 68 -12.78 -4.99 -2.08
CA ASP A 68 -12.67 -3.81 -1.20
C ASP A 68 -13.71 -3.88 -0.09
N LEU A 69 -13.23 -4.10 1.13
CA LEU A 69 -14.00 -4.17 2.37
C LEU A 69 -13.52 -3.09 3.36
N GLN A 70 -13.00 -1.96 2.86
CA GLN A 70 -12.57 -0.88 3.73
C GLN A 70 -13.70 -0.46 4.68
N GLY A 71 -13.40 -0.38 5.97
CA GLY A 71 -14.35 -0.02 7.02
C GLY A 71 -15.32 -1.15 7.40
N ALA A 72 -15.07 -2.40 7.01
CA ALA A 72 -15.81 -3.56 7.52
C ALA A 72 -15.41 -3.87 8.97
N TYR A 73 -15.93 -3.09 9.92
CA TYR A 73 -15.55 -3.12 11.34
C TYR A 73 -15.82 -4.46 12.08
N PHE A 74 -16.55 -5.39 11.44
CA PHE A 74 -16.80 -6.72 11.98
C PHE A 74 -15.68 -7.73 11.66
N LEU A 75 -14.76 -7.42 10.74
CA LEU A 75 -13.71 -8.35 10.34
C LEU A 75 -12.66 -8.53 11.44
N GLU A 76 -12.30 -9.78 11.70
CA GLU A 76 -11.33 -10.23 12.70
C GLU A 76 -10.32 -11.17 12.00
N ASP A 77 -9.18 -11.45 12.62
CA ASP A 77 -8.13 -12.23 11.95
C ASP A 77 -8.60 -13.65 11.61
N GLU A 78 -9.46 -14.30 12.43
CA GLU A 78 -10.03 -15.61 12.09
C GLU A 78 -10.90 -15.56 10.83
N HIS A 79 -11.68 -14.47 10.65
CA HIS A 79 -12.46 -14.25 9.44
C HIS A 79 -11.55 -14.17 8.21
N VAL A 80 -10.39 -13.51 8.32
CA VAL A 80 -9.43 -13.42 7.20
C VAL A 80 -8.81 -14.78 6.87
N VAL A 81 -8.56 -15.64 7.87
CA VAL A 81 -8.10 -17.02 7.66
C VAL A 81 -9.08 -17.80 6.79
N GLU A 82 -10.37 -17.77 7.14
CA GLU A 82 -11.40 -18.48 6.39
C GLU A 82 -11.61 -17.89 5.00
N LEU A 83 -11.82 -16.56 4.88
CA LEU A 83 -12.07 -15.92 3.59
C LEU A 83 -10.89 -16.10 2.61
N SER A 84 -9.66 -15.93 3.08
CA SER A 84 -8.47 -16.06 2.22
C SER A 84 -8.28 -17.46 1.62
N SER A 85 -8.82 -18.50 2.27
CA SER A 85 -8.79 -19.87 1.74
C SER A 85 -9.61 -20.06 0.46
N LEU A 86 -10.63 -19.21 0.27
CA LEU A 86 -11.56 -19.21 -0.87
C LEU A 86 -11.06 -18.34 -2.04
N LEU A 87 -10.09 -17.46 -1.79
CA LEU A 87 -9.71 -16.35 -2.67
C LEU A 87 -8.41 -16.61 -3.43
N ARG A 88 -8.39 -17.64 -4.28
CA ARG A 88 -7.19 -18.08 -5.02
C ARG A 88 -6.78 -17.12 -6.14
N ASP A 89 -7.74 -16.50 -6.81
CA ASP A 89 -7.52 -15.58 -7.93
C ASP A 89 -7.42 -14.11 -7.49
N LEU A 90 -7.43 -13.84 -6.19
CA LEU A 90 -7.43 -12.48 -5.65
C LEU A 90 -6.12 -11.77 -6.00
N GLU A 91 -6.23 -10.63 -6.68
CA GLU A 91 -5.10 -9.80 -7.13
C GLU A 91 -4.97 -8.52 -6.28
N PHE A 92 -6.10 -8.01 -5.76
CA PHE A 92 -6.20 -6.80 -4.95
C PHE A 92 -7.12 -7.01 -3.75
N ILE A 93 -6.70 -6.54 -2.58
CA ILE A 93 -7.57 -6.43 -1.39
C ILE A 93 -7.37 -5.11 -0.64
N ASN A 94 -8.48 -4.53 -0.18
CA ASN A 94 -8.47 -3.37 0.72
C ASN A 94 -9.26 -3.68 1.99
N LEU A 95 -8.53 -3.79 3.11
CA LEU A 95 -9.05 -3.97 4.47
C LEU A 95 -8.68 -2.79 5.38
N SER A 96 -8.45 -1.61 4.78
CA SER A 96 -8.15 -0.41 5.56
C SER A 96 -9.32 -0.07 6.50
N TRP A 97 -9.01 0.49 7.66
CA TRP A 97 -9.97 0.93 8.69
C TRP A 97 -10.78 -0.21 9.30
N CYS A 98 -10.40 -1.46 9.08
CA CYS A 98 -10.94 -2.62 9.80
C CYS A 98 -10.25 -2.74 11.17
N ALA A 99 -10.73 -1.95 12.13
CA ALA A 99 -10.07 -1.72 13.42
C ALA A 99 -9.83 -2.96 14.29
N LYS A 100 -10.51 -4.07 14.03
CA LYS A 100 -10.32 -5.33 14.76
C LYS A 100 -9.22 -6.22 14.18
N LEU A 101 -8.77 -5.96 12.95
CA LEU A 101 -7.68 -6.73 12.34
C LEU A 101 -6.33 -6.40 12.96
N THR A 102 -5.42 -7.36 12.91
CA THR A 102 -4.02 -7.18 13.26
C THR A 102 -3.11 -7.41 12.06
N LYS A 103 -1.81 -7.26 12.26
CA LYS A 103 -0.80 -7.59 11.24
C LYS A 103 -0.82 -9.07 10.84
N SER A 104 -1.37 -9.99 11.64
CA SER A 104 -1.46 -11.40 11.28
C SER A 104 -2.35 -11.63 10.05
N ALA A 105 -3.40 -10.82 9.86
CA ALA A 105 -4.22 -10.84 8.64
C ALA A 105 -3.40 -10.59 7.36
N LEU A 106 -2.40 -9.69 7.38
CA LEU A 106 -1.51 -9.44 6.22
C LEU A 106 -0.77 -10.72 5.80
N PHE A 107 -0.23 -11.46 6.77
CA PHE A 107 0.53 -12.67 6.49
C PHE A 107 -0.37 -13.84 6.08
N THR A 108 -1.54 -13.95 6.68
CA THR A 108 -2.57 -14.91 6.27
C THR A 108 -2.97 -14.72 4.81
N LEU A 109 -3.25 -13.48 4.40
CA LEU A 109 -3.59 -13.14 3.00
C LEU A 109 -2.46 -13.54 2.04
N THR A 110 -1.23 -13.12 2.33
CA THR A 110 -0.08 -13.40 1.46
C THR A 110 0.30 -14.88 1.44
N LYS A 111 -0.08 -15.67 2.46
CA LYS A 111 0.07 -17.12 2.50
C LYS A 111 -0.99 -17.84 1.65
N ASN A 112 -2.25 -17.43 1.75
CA ASN A 112 -3.36 -18.18 1.18
C ASN A 112 -3.74 -17.73 -0.25
N CYS A 113 -3.45 -16.47 -0.62
CA CYS A 113 -3.76 -15.88 -1.91
C CYS A 113 -2.50 -15.76 -2.81
N PRO A 114 -2.24 -16.74 -3.71
CA PRO A 114 -1.02 -16.79 -4.51
C PRO A 114 -0.93 -15.71 -5.61
N SER A 115 -2.08 -15.19 -6.06
CA SER A 115 -2.16 -14.15 -7.10
C SER A 115 -2.13 -12.72 -6.53
N LEU A 116 -2.10 -12.57 -5.20
CA LEU A 116 -2.29 -11.30 -4.52
C LEU A 116 -1.10 -10.37 -4.73
N SER A 117 -1.35 -9.26 -5.42
CA SER A 117 -0.31 -8.32 -5.86
C SER A 117 -0.37 -6.97 -5.15
N GLU A 118 -1.55 -6.58 -4.64
CA GLU A 118 -1.74 -5.32 -3.93
C GLU A 118 -2.60 -5.51 -2.68
N ILE A 119 -2.10 -4.98 -1.55
CA ILE A 119 -2.78 -5.00 -0.25
C ILE A 119 -2.84 -3.59 0.32
N LYS A 120 -4.04 -3.17 0.74
CA LYS A 120 -4.26 -1.97 1.55
C LYS A 120 -4.79 -2.37 2.93
N MET A 121 -4.05 -2.04 3.97
CA MET A 121 -4.39 -2.31 5.37
C MET A 121 -3.99 -1.12 6.24
N GLU A 122 -4.48 0.07 5.87
CA GLU A 122 -4.20 1.31 6.59
C GLU A 122 -5.08 1.43 7.85
N SER A 123 -4.54 1.98 8.94
CA SER A 123 -5.25 2.20 10.20
C SER A 123 -6.00 0.95 10.72
N ILE A 124 -5.29 -0.17 10.82
CA ILE A 124 -5.75 -1.39 11.51
C ILE A 124 -5.21 -1.41 12.95
N GLY A 125 -5.75 -2.29 13.80
CA GLY A 125 -5.17 -2.55 15.12
C GLY A 125 -6.22 -2.66 16.23
N SER A 126 -6.60 -3.89 16.55
CA SER A 126 -7.24 -4.21 17.83
C SER A 126 -6.18 -4.09 18.94
N LYS A 127 -6.56 -3.58 20.12
CA LYS A 127 -5.71 -3.62 21.34
C LYS A 127 -5.54 -5.04 21.89
N SER A 128 -5.61 -6.06 21.04
CA SER A 128 -5.51 -7.45 21.46
C SER A 128 -4.12 -7.71 22.01
N VAL A 129 -4.08 -7.86 23.32
CA VAL A 129 -3.03 -8.54 24.07
C VAL A 129 -3.00 -9.97 23.55
N HIS A 130 -1.80 -10.54 23.38
CA HIS A 130 -1.50 -11.80 22.66
C HIS A 130 -1.47 -11.61 21.13
N ASN A 131 -0.42 -11.98 20.39
CA ASN A 131 0.55 -13.03 20.63
C ASN A 131 1.96 -12.69 20.10
N SER A 132 2.91 -13.28 20.79
CA SER A 132 4.28 -13.59 20.37
C SER A 132 4.28 -14.51 19.13
N ASP A 133 3.81 -14.02 17.99
CA ASP A 133 4.00 -14.76 16.74
C ASP A 133 5.45 -14.57 16.32
N SER A 134 6.26 -15.59 16.58
CA SER A 134 7.62 -15.67 16.07
C SER A 134 7.55 -15.60 14.54
N PHE A 135 8.09 -14.53 13.96
CA PHE A 135 8.10 -14.23 12.52
C PHE A 135 8.89 -15.24 11.64
N VAL A 136 9.24 -16.41 12.19
CA VAL A 136 10.27 -17.30 11.68
C VAL A 136 9.77 -18.23 10.55
N GLU A 137 8.45 -18.34 10.33
CA GLU A 137 7.87 -19.29 9.35
C GLU A 137 7.35 -18.68 8.03
N PHE A 138 7.53 -17.38 7.80
CA PHE A 138 7.04 -16.76 6.57
C PHE A 138 8.01 -17.03 5.41
N GLY A 139 7.70 -18.03 4.58
CA GLY A 139 8.41 -18.24 3.31
C GLY A 139 8.27 -17.03 2.37
N VAL A 140 9.15 -16.95 1.37
CA VAL A 140 9.16 -15.84 0.39
C VAL A 140 7.85 -15.78 -0.42
N ARG A 141 7.34 -14.57 -0.65
CA ARG A 141 6.11 -14.25 -1.40
C ARG A 141 6.41 -13.23 -2.50
N PRO A 142 6.97 -13.68 -3.64
CA PRO A 142 7.42 -12.80 -4.70
C PRO A 142 6.28 -12.16 -5.52
N GLN A 143 5.02 -12.54 -5.28
CA GLN A 143 3.86 -12.02 -6.01
C GLN A 143 3.45 -10.61 -5.56
N LEU A 144 3.72 -10.24 -4.30
CA LEU A 144 3.26 -8.97 -3.74
C LEU A 144 4.11 -7.82 -4.28
N LYS A 145 3.43 -6.81 -4.85
CA LYS A 145 4.06 -5.65 -5.52
C LYS A 145 3.76 -4.34 -4.79
N SER A 146 2.60 -4.20 -4.17
CA SER A 146 2.17 -2.94 -3.58
C SER A 146 1.57 -3.15 -2.19
N LEU A 147 2.10 -2.41 -1.22
CA LEU A 147 1.73 -2.55 0.18
C LEU A 147 1.49 -1.16 0.79
N TYR A 148 0.25 -0.94 1.24
CA TYR A 148 -0.18 0.31 1.89
C TYR A 148 -0.53 0.02 3.35
N LEU A 149 0.28 0.56 4.25
CA LEU A 149 0.21 0.31 5.69
C LEU A 149 0.23 1.60 6.51
N GLY A 150 -0.13 2.73 5.90
CA GLY A 150 -0.20 4.00 6.60
C GLY A 150 -1.06 3.96 7.86
N LEU A 151 -0.77 4.86 8.80
CA LEU A 151 -1.50 5.06 10.05
C LEU A 151 -1.47 3.87 11.03
N ASN A 152 -0.59 2.90 10.82
CA ASN A 152 -0.46 1.73 11.67
C ASN A 152 0.58 1.94 12.78
N SER A 153 0.13 1.92 14.04
CA SER A 153 1.01 2.12 15.20
C SER A 153 1.91 0.92 15.53
N TRP A 154 1.69 -0.23 14.89
CA TRP A 154 2.47 -1.45 15.09
C TRP A 154 3.70 -1.54 14.18
N LEU A 155 3.88 -0.58 13.26
CA LEU A 155 5.04 -0.50 12.39
C LEU A 155 6.31 -0.20 13.20
N SER A 156 7.34 -1.02 12.96
CA SER A 156 8.67 -0.94 13.57
C SER A 156 9.74 -1.43 12.57
N ASN A 157 11.03 -1.21 12.88
CA ASN A 157 12.13 -1.76 12.07
C ASN A 157 11.98 -3.25 11.83
N GLU A 158 11.66 -4.02 12.86
CA GLU A 158 11.50 -5.47 12.77
C GLU A 158 10.42 -5.87 11.77
N SER A 159 9.27 -5.18 11.79
CA SER A 159 8.19 -5.44 10.84
C SER A 159 8.58 -5.09 9.40
N ILE A 160 9.31 -4.00 9.20
CA ILE A 160 9.69 -3.50 7.87
C ILE A 160 10.83 -4.35 7.26
N ILE A 161 11.82 -4.75 8.07
CA ILE A 161 12.87 -5.72 7.69
C ILE A 161 12.24 -7.04 7.24
N MET A 162 11.18 -7.46 7.93
CA MET A 162 10.45 -8.65 7.55
C MET A 162 9.76 -8.48 6.19
N PHE A 163 9.12 -7.34 5.92
CA PHE A 163 8.54 -7.06 4.59
C PHE A 163 9.59 -7.15 3.49
N ALA A 164 10.79 -6.61 3.72
CA ALA A 164 11.90 -6.71 2.78
C ALA A 164 12.33 -8.16 2.49
N SER A 165 12.20 -9.04 3.49
CA SER A 165 12.59 -10.45 3.39
C SER A 165 11.49 -11.33 2.78
N VAL A 166 10.22 -11.04 3.09
CA VAL A 166 9.07 -11.81 2.60
C VAL A 166 8.64 -11.35 1.19
N PHE A 167 8.75 -10.06 0.87
CA PHE A 167 8.26 -9.45 -0.38
C PHE A 167 9.41 -8.88 -1.24
N PRO A 168 10.31 -9.70 -1.80
CA PRO A 168 11.51 -9.22 -2.49
C PRO A 168 11.21 -8.44 -3.79
N ASN A 169 10.01 -8.60 -4.36
CA ASN A 169 9.59 -7.94 -5.59
C ASN A 169 8.76 -6.67 -5.37
N LEU A 170 8.73 -6.14 -4.14
CA LEU A 170 7.95 -4.97 -3.80
C LEU A 170 8.34 -3.77 -4.69
N GLN A 171 7.33 -3.12 -5.25
CA GLN A 171 7.44 -1.96 -6.14
C GLN A 171 6.93 -0.69 -5.47
N LEU A 172 5.97 -0.82 -4.56
CA LEU A 172 5.40 0.29 -3.79
C LEU A 172 5.28 -0.08 -2.32
N LEU A 173 5.81 0.79 -1.46
CA LEU A 173 5.63 0.75 -0.02
C LEU A 173 5.15 2.11 0.47
N ASP A 174 3.95 2.14 1.07
CA ASP A 174 3.34 3.34 1.61
C ASP A 174 3.13 3.19 3.13
N LEU A 175 3.94 3.90 3.91
CA LEU A 175 3.96 3.88 5.37
C LEU A 175 3.57 5.23 5.96
N TRP A 176 2.77 6.01 5.24
CA TRP A 176 2.46 7.37 5.67
C TRP A 176 1.83 7.44 7.07
N SER A 177 2.10 8.53 7.78
CA SER A 177 1.57 8.78 9.12
C SER A 177 1.22 10.26 9.30
N PHE A 178 0.34 10.58 10.23
CA PHE A 178 0.20 11.96 10.73
C PHE A 178 0.86 12.14 12.11
N LYS A 179 1.38 11.06 12.69
CA LYS A 179 2.15 11.06 13.94
C LYS A 179 3.61 10.70 13.64
N PRO A 180 4.58 11.31 14.33
CA PRO A 180 5.94 10.81 14.38
C PRO A 180 5.93 9.31 14.61
N LEU A 181 6.41 8.53 13.63
CA LEU A 181 6.74 7.13 13.89
C LEU A 181 8.00 7.08 14.75
N ASN A 182 8.18 5.96 15.45
CA ASN A 182 9.49 5.61 15.99
C ASN A 182 10.51 5.52 14.85
N ASP A 183 11.79 5.55 15.17
CA ASP A 183 12.84 5.40 14.15
C ASP A 183 12.63 4.08 13.37
N ILE A 184 12.35 4.19 12.07
CA ILE A 184 12.16 3.08 11.13
C ILE A 184 13.29 3.01 10.10
N SER A 185 14.39 3.74 10.31
CA SER A 185 15.45 3.93 9.33
C SER A 185 16.11 2.61 8.91
N GLU A 186 16.38 1.72 9.87
CA GLU A 186 17.00 0.42 9.61
C GLU A 186 16.13 -0.44 8.68
N GLY A 187 14.82 -0.49 8.95
CA GLY A 187 13.87 -1.22 8.12
C GLY A 187 13.76 -0.65 6.71
N ILE A 188 13.74 0.69 6.58
CA ILE A 188 13.72 1.33 5.27
C ILE A 188 15.01 1.04 4.49
N CYS A 189 16.18 1.11 5.14
CA CYS A 189 17.45 0.73 4.52
C CYS A 189 17.41 -0.72 4.02
N GLU A 190 16.82 -1.63 4.79
CA GLU A 190 16.72 -3.03 4.39
C GLU A 190 15.75 -3.24 3.20
N VAL A 191 14.63 -2.52 3.15
CA VAL A 191 13.74 -2.50 1.97
C VAL A 191 14.49 -2.02 0.75
N LEU A 192 15.20 -0.89 0.84
CA LEU A 192 15.97 -0.34 -0.29
C LEU A 192 17.08 -1.29 -0.73
N ARG A 193 17.67 -2.06 0.20
CA ARG A 193 18.73 -3.03 -0.07
C ARG A 193 18.22 -4.30 -0.76
N LYS A 194 17.10 -4.87 -0.28
CA LYS A 194 16.58 -6.18 -0.74
C LYS A 194 15.55 -6.07 -1.86
N CYS A 195 14.69 -5.06 -1.84
CA CYS A 195 13.60 -4.88 -2.80
C CYS A 195 14.08 -4.13 -4.04
N SER A 196 14.86 -4.79 -4.89
CA SER A 196 15.48 -4.16 -6.08
C SER A 196 14.49 -3.56 -7.09
N LYS A 197 13.21 -3.94 -7.02
CA LYS A 197 12.12 -3.45 -7.89
C LYS A 197 11.37 -2.24 -7.31
N ILE A 198 11.77 -1.74 -6.14
CA ILE A 198 11.09 -0.62 -5.49
C ILE A 198 11.14 0.63 -6.38
N ARG A 199 9.97 1.22 -6.61
CA ARG A 199 9.76 2.43 -7.41
C ARG A 199 9.16 3.56 -6.60
N HIS A 200 8.26 3.24 -5.68
CA HIS A 200 7.56 4.22 -4.88
C HIS A 200 7.72 3.91 -3.40
N LEU A 201 8.38 4.80 -2.67
CA LEU A 201 8.52 4.73 -1.23
C LEU A 201 7.93 6.00 -0.62
N LYS A 202 6.83 5.84 0.13
CA LYS A 202 6.13 6.96 0.76
C LYS A 202 6.21 6.83 2.27
N LEU A 203 6.80 7.86 2.87
CA LEU A 203 7.15 7.96 4.29
C LEU A 203 6.71 9.31 4.86
N ASN A 204 5.75 9.99 4.22
CA ASN A 204 5.23 11.24 4.74
C ASN A 204 4.72 11.02 6.17
N GLY A 205 5.26 11.79 7.11
CA GLY A 205 4.92 11.74 8.55
C GLY A 205 5.90 10.97 9.41
N CYS A 206 6.85 10.28 8.78
CA CYS A 206 7.91 9.56 9.46
C CYS A 206 9.03 10.55 9.81
N SER A 207 8.85 11.32 10.89
CA SER A 207 9.65 12.52 11.19
C SER A 207 11.14 12.30 11.54
N ARG A 208 11.72 11.13 11.29
CA ARG A 208 13.07 10.73 11.74
C ARG A 208 13.78 9.71 10.85
N VAL A 209 13.38 9.53 9.60
CA VAL A 209 14.06 8.55 8.72
C VAL A 209 15.43 9.08 8.32
N ASN A 210 16.48 8.47 8.89
CA ASN A 210 17.87 8.74 8.61
C ASN A 210 18.42 7.73 7.60
N LEU A 211 18.65 8.18 6.37
CA LEU A 211 19.18 7.37 5.28
C LEU A 211 20.69 7.54 5.06
N LEU A 212 21.41 8.19 6.00
CA LEU A 212 22.86 8.44 5.93
C LEU A 212 23.71 7.16 5.72
N GLY A 213 23.19 5.98 6.05
CA GLY A 213 23.89 4.70 5.90
C GLY A 213 23.73 4.01 4.54
N LEU A 214 23.02 4.61 3.59
CA LEU A 214 22.82 4.04 2.25
C LEU A 214 24.09 4.21 1.40
N ASN A 215 24.97 3.21 1.45
CA ASN A 215 26.19 3.14 0.64
C ASN A 215 26.00 2.33 -0.67
N PHE A 216 24.77 2.22 -1.17
CA PHE A 216 24.42 1.43 -2.35
C PHE A 216 23.43 2.16 -3.25
N VAL A 217 23.39 1.78 -4.53
CA VAL A 217 22.54 2.41 -5.54
C VAL A 217 21.14 1.81 -5.50
N VAL A 218 20.11 2.66 -5.58
CA VAL A 218 18.69 2.25 -5.71
C VAL A 218 18.17 2.68 -7.09
N PRO A 219 18.48 1.93 -8.16
CA PRO A 219 18.39 2.43 -9.54
C PRO A 219 16.96 2.57 -10.06
N ASN A 220 15.98 1.89 -9.44
CA ASN A 220 14.59 1.87 -9.88
C ASN A 220 13.69 2.84 -9.08
N LEU A 221 14.22 3.54 -8.08
CA LEU A 221 13.40 4.39 -7.22
C LEU A 221 12.98 5.66 -7.97
N GLU A 222 11.69 5.77 -8.27
CA GLU A 222 11.10 6.89 -9.02
C GLU A 222 10.54 7.97 -8.08
N VAL A 223 9.92 7.55 -6.96
CA VAL A 223 9.27 8.42 -6.00
C VAL A 223 9.75 8.07 -4.59
N LEU A 224 10.31 9.07 -3.92
CA LEU A 224 10.59 9.06 -2.49
C LEU A 224 9.85 10.24 -1.86
N ASN A 225 8.75 9.96 -1.17
CA ASN A 225 7.97 10.97 -0.47
C ASN A 225 8.35 10.98 1.01
N LEU A 226 9.06 12.02 1.43
CA LEU A 226 9.45 12.27 2.82
C LEU A 226 8.68 13.44 3.44
N SER A 227 7.68 13.99 2.75
CA SER A 227 7.03 15.21 3.22
C SER A 227 6.42 15.03 4.61
N ASP A 228 6.96 15.67 5.66
CA ASP A 228 6.13 16.15 6.78
C ASP A 228 6.83 17.08 7.76
N PHE A 229 5.99 17.89 8.41
CA PHE A 229 6.11 18.89 9.47
C PHE A 229 7.48 19.41 9.96
N LEU A 230 8.56 18.64 10.08
CA LEU A 230 9.86 19.07 10.60
C LEU A 230 10.96 18.07 10.18
N VAL A 231 11.25 17.96 8.87
CA VAL A 231 12.43 17.20 8.45
C VAL A 231 13.68 18.02 8.80
N GLU A 232 14.32 17.72 9.92
CA GLU A 232 15.77 17.93 10.05
C GLU A 232 16.41 16.93 9.08
N VAL A 233 16.54 17.32 7.81
CA VAL A 233 17.51 16.67 6.93
C VAL A 233 18.85 17.05 7.53
N VAL A 234 19.41 16.19 8.37
CA VAL A 234 20.75 16.40 8.91
C VAL A 234 21.68 16.48 7.71
N ASP A 235 22.32 17.62 7.56
CA ASP A 235 23.11 18.00 6.40
C ASP A 235 24.11 16.88 6.04
N GLY A 236 23.83 16.12 4.96
CA GLY A 236 24.56 14.90 4.62
C GLY A 236 23.73 13.67 4.26
N THR A 237 22.43 13.60 4.59
CA THR A 237 21.58 12.39 4.44
C THR A 237 21.57 11.77 3.04
N PHE A 238 21.84 12.56 2.00
CA PHE A 238 21.78 12.14 0.61
C PHE A 238 23.12 12.25 -0.13
N LYS A 239 24.24 12.57 0.54
CA LYS A 239 25.53 12.80 -0.14
C LYS A 239 26.06 11.56 -0.87
N ASP A 240 25.74 10.37 -0.38
CA ASP A 240 26.26 9.09 -0.92
C ASP A 240 25.23 8.29 -1.73
N ILE A 241 24.00 8.79 -1.86
CA ILE A 241 22.94 8.05 -2.54
C ILE A 241 22.91 8.48 -4.01
N SER A 242 23.40 7.62 -4.90
CA SER A 242 23.21 7.78 -6.35
C SER A 242 21.76 7.50 -6.70
N LEU A 243 20.93 8.54 -6.61
CA LEU A 243 19.52 8.49 -6.92
C LEU A 243 19.30 8.95 -8.38
N PRO A 244 18.51 8.22 -9.20
CA PRO A 244 17.98 8.80 -10.44
C PRO A 244 17.12 10.03 -10.09
N ALA A 245 16.67 10.82 -11.08
CA ALA A 245 15.89 12.03 -10.82
C ALA A 245 14.63 11.75 -9.95
N ILE A 246 14.76 11.87 -8.63
CA ILE A 246 13.68 11.59 -7.69
C ILE A 246 12.77 12.81 -7.65
N ARG A 247 11.48 12.56 -7.85
CA ARG A 247 10.46 13.53 -7.47
C ARG A 247 10.33 13.53 -5.94
N MET A 248 11.12 14.36 -5.27
CA MET A 248 10.98 14.62 -3.84
C MET A 248 9.81 15.57 -3.62
N GLU A 249 8.64 15.07 -3.29
CA GLU A 249 7.52 15.96 -2.96
C GLU A 249 7.71 16.48 -1.53
N SER A 250 8.11 17.74 -1.37
CA SER A 250 8.11 18.47 -0.10
C SER A 250 7.21 19.71 -0.21
N ARG A 251 6.40 19.98 0.81
CA ARG A 251 5.61 21.22 0.91
C ARG A 251 6.41 22.40 1.49
N THR A 252 7.64 22.17 1.97
CA THR A 252 8.56 23.23 2.40
C THR A 252 9.59 23.51 1.31
N ALA A 253 9.50 24.69 0.69
CA ALA A 253 10.23 25.09 -0.51
C ALA A 253 11.76 25.26 -0.35
N THR A 254 12.34 24.97 0.83
CA THR A 254 13.72 25.34 1.16
C THR A 254 14.77 24.24 0.92
N VAL A 255 14.37 22.99 0.67
CA VAL A 255 15.32 21.86 0.57
C VAL A 255 15.81 21.58 -0.87
N TYR A 256 15.21 22.21 -1.87
CA TYR A 256 15.48 21.92 -3.28
C TYR A 256 16.84 22.41 -3.81
N SER A 257 17.47 23.42 -3.18
CA SER A 257 18.61 24.11 -3.81
C SER A 257 19.99 23.48 -3.57
N GLU A 258 20.18 22.75 -2.47
CA GLU A 258 21.49 22.18 -2.10
C GLU A 258 21.65 20.71 -2.50
N ILE A 259 20.57 19.92 -2.46
CA ILE A 259 20.60 18.49 -2.80
C ILE A 259 20.78 18.29 -4.32
N VAL A 260 20.14 19.12 -5.16
CA VAL A 260 20.28 19.05 -6.62
C VAL A 260 21.68 19.47 -7.08
N ARG A 261 22.36 20.33 -6.31
CA ARG A 261 23.73 20.80 -6.63
C ARG A 261 24.80 19.75 -6.38
N SER A 262 24.62 18.82 -5.45
CA SER A 262 25.62 17.80 -5.12
C SER A 262 25.50 16.51 -5.94
N ALA A 263 24.31 16.20 -6.47
CA ALA A 263 24.03 14.90 -7.09
C ALA A 263 24.19 14.85 -8.63
N VAL A 264 24.46 15.97 -9.32
CA VAL A 264 24.50 15.98 -10.80
C VAL A 264 25.66 16.81 -11.37
N PRO A 265 26.90 16.28 -11.44
CA PRO A 265 27.96 16.97 -12.19
C PRO A 265 27.82 16.80 -13.71
N LEU A 266 27.08 15.79 -14.21
CA LEU A 266 27.18 15.38 -15.63
C LEU A 266 25.94 15.61 -16.51
N LEU A 267 24.73 15.79 -15.96
CA LEU A 267 23.53 16.10 -16.76
C LEU A 267 23.23 17.61 -16.88
N LEU A 268 23.85 18.44 -16.03
CA LEU A 268 23.69 19.91 -16.09
C LEU A 268 24.23 20.52 -17.39
N LEU A 269 25.19 19.88 -18.06
CA LEU A 269 25.73 20.34 -19.34
C LEU A 269 24.78 20.11 -20.53
N LEU A 270 23.87 19.13 -20.45
CA LEU A 270 22.88 18.89 -21.51
C LEU A 270 21.63 19.76 -21.32
N TRP A 271 21.34 20.19 -20.09
CA TRP A 271 20.20 21.09 -19.79
C TRP A 271 20.54 22.57 -20.02
N LEU A 272 21.78 23.00 -19.78
CA LEU A 272 22.22 24.37 -20.06
C LEU A 272 22.34 24.67 -21.57
N GLY A 273 22.53 23.66 -22.42
CA GLY A 273 22.56 23.83 -23.88
C GLY A 273 21.20 24.15 -24.52
N PHE A 274 20.09 23.79 -23.87
CA PHE A 274 18.73 23.98 -24.42
C PHE A 274 18.09 25.30 -23.98
N VAL A 275 18.52 25.89 -22.87
CA VAL A 275 17.95 27.15 -22.34
C VAL A 275 18.61 28.38 -22.97
N VAL A 276 19.83 28.28 -23.51
CA VAL A 276 20.50 29.41 -24.17
C VAL A 276 19.93 29.69 -25.58
N PHE A 277 19.29 28.71 -26.23
CA PHE A 277 18.79 28.89 -27.61
C PHE A 277 17.40 29.56 -27.72
N LEU A 278 16.67 29.74 -26.61
CA LEU A 278 15.31 30.30 -26.63
C LEU A 278 15.19 31.74 -26.09
N CYS A 279 16.30 32.38 -25.68
CA CYS A 279 16.30 33.77 -25.19
C CYS A 279 16.90 34.81 -26.17
N SER A 280 17.10 34.48 -27.46
CA SER A 280 17.65 35.43 -28.44
C SER A 280 16.79 35.70 -29.68
N CYS A 281 15.49 35.36 -29.67
CA CYS A 281 14.56 35.78 -30.73
C CYS A 281 13.23 36.29 -30.15
N GLY A 282 12.99 37.60 -30.29
CA GLY A 282 11.65 38.22 -30.21
C GLY A 282 11.56 39.40 -29.24
N SER A 283 11.99 40.60 -29.66
CA SER A 283 11.12 41.74 -30.04
C SER A 283 11.04 42.75 -28.88
N VAL A 284 11.54 43.99 -28.95
CA VAL A 284 11.46 45.04 -29.99
C VAL A 284 12.77 45.82 -30.05
#